data_AF-A0A318UAV1-F1
#
_entry.id   AF-A0A318UAV1-F1
#
_cell.length_a   1.000
_cell.length_b   1.000
_cell.length_c   1.000
_cell.angle_alpha   90.00
_cell.angle_beta   90.00
_cell.angle_gamma   90.00
#
_symmetry.space_group_name_H-M   'P 1'
#
loop_
_entity.id
_entity.type
_entity.pdbx_description
1 polymer ?
#
loop_
_entity_poly.entity_id
_entity_poly.type
_entity_poly.pdbx_seq_one_letter_code
_entity_poly.pdbx_strand_id
1 'polypeptide(L)'
;MNTLDRYFKKPLLYDYLIAIIFCMIVYKFYHEQILVLPKSEAIMSMASDLTTISLTLAGFILTLLTVLITFKSGSRVTRENYTEDDPLFDIFFASEMYFKTVSLLKNCVKSLIFITVLGYSLKILLPEQHYICIYFFNIVGLIIIVLTLWRSLLILTKIINLQRDS
;
A
#
# COMPACT_ATOMS: atom_id res chain seq x y z
N MET A 1 6.16 16.65 -18.08
CA MET A 1 5.11 16.45 -17.05
C MET A 1 5.26 15.03 -16.53
N ASN A 2 5.88 14.90 -15.35
CA ASN A 2 6.52 13.67 -14.88
C ASN A 2 5.53 12.52 -14.66
N THR A 3 5.91 11.31 -15.08
CA THR A 3 5.20 10.04 -14.84
C THR A 3 4.87 9.83 -13.36
N LEU A 4 5.67 10.39 -12.45
CA LEU A 4 5.46 10.40 -11.00
C LEU A 4 4.18 11.16 -10.58
N ASP A 5 3.90 12.33 -11.17
CA ASP A 5 2.77 13.18 -10.78
C ASP A 5 1.43 12.55 -11.17
N ARG A 6 1.40 11.78 -12.26
CA ARG A 6 0.21 11.04 -12.68
C ARG A 6 -0.04 9.85 -11.76
N TYR A 7 1.00 9.14 -11.34
CA TYR A 7 0.92 8.04 -10.38
C TYR A 7 0.36 8.53 -9.03
N PHE A 8 0.90 9.63 -8.49
CA PHE A 8 0.42 10.19 -7.21
C PHE A 8 -1.01 10.77 -7.25
N LYS A 9 -1.59 11.03 -8.43
CA LYS A 9 -2.99 11.48 -8.54
C LYS A 9 -4.00 10.37 -8.26
N LYS A 10 -3.71 9.12 -8.63
CA LYS A 10 -4.61 7.97 -8.44
C LYS A 10 -3.82 6.66 -8.19
N PRO A 11 -3.01 6.58 -7.12
CA PRO A 11 -1.99 5.54 -7.02
C PRO A 11 -2.59 4.14 -6.82
N LEU A 12 -3.78 4.03 -6.21
CA LEU A 12 -4.51 2.76 -6.13
C LEU A 12 -4.85 2.19 -7.52
N LEU A 13 -5.34 3.02 -8.44
CA LEU A 13 -5.72 2.54 -9.78
C LEU A 13 -4.50 2.04 -10.56
N TYR A 14 -3.34 2.67 -10.37
CA TYR A 14 -2.10 2.19 -10.98
C TYR A 14 -1.62 0.88 -10.37
N ASP A 15 -1.72 0.70 -9.04
CA ASP A 15 -1.30 -0.55 -8.39
C ASP A 15 -2.15 -1.75 -8.87
N TYR A 16 -3.47 -1.58 -8.95
CA TYR A 16 -4.36 -2.62 -9.46
C TYR A 16 -4.16 -2.86 -10.96
N LEU A 17 -3.90 -1.82 -11.75
CA LEU A 17 -3.63 -1.98 -13.19
C LEU A 17 -2.31 -2.71 -13.44
N ILE A 18 -1.25 -2.39 -12.66
CA ILE A 18 0.02 -3.12 -12.70
C ILE A 18 -0.19 -4.59 -12.27
N ALA A 19 -0.96 -4.83 -11.21
CA ALA A 19 -1.24 -6.18 -10.75
C ALA A 19 -2.03 -6.99 -11.80
N ILE A 20 -3.00 -6.38 -12.49
CA ILE A 20 -3.75 -7.02 -13.59
C ILE A 20 -2.83 -7.36 -14.76
N ILE A 21 -1.97 -6.44 -15.18
CA ILE A 21 -0.99 -6.69 -16.27
C ILE A 21 -0.07 -7.85 -15.89
N PHE A 22 0.47 -7.83 -14.67
CA PHE A 22 1.37 -8.89 -14.21
C PHE A 22 0.64 -10.23 -14.12
N CYS A 23 -0.61 -10.24 -13.65
CA CYS A 23 -1.44 -11.44 -13.60
C CYS A 23 -1.70 -12.01 -15.01
N MET A 24 -1.94 -11.16 -16.02
CA MET A 24 -2.07 -11.59 -17.42
C MET A 24 -0.77 -12.19 -17.96
N ILE A 25 0.38 -11.62 -17.61
CA ILE A 25 1.70 -12.15 -18.00
C ILE A 25 1.91 -13.54 -17.39
N VAL A 26 1.68 -13.69 -16.08
CA VAL A 26 1.82 -14.97 -15.39
C VAL A 26 0.82 -16.00 -15.94
N TYR A 27 -0.42 -15.60 -16.24
CA TYR A 27 -1.40 -16.47 -16.86
C TYR A 27 -0.93 -16.98 -18.24
N LYS A 28 -0.32 -16.11 -19.05
CA LYS A 28 0.27 -16.51 -20.33
C LYS A 28 1.40 -17.52 -20.15
N PHE A 29 2.32 -17.30 -19.21
CA PHE A 29 3.40 -18.25 -18.91
C PHE A 29 2.90 -19.58 -18.35
N TYR A 30 1.80 -19.57 -17.59
CA TYR A 30 1.13 -20.78 -17.14
C TYR A 30 0.53 -21.57 -18.32
N HIS A 31 -0.13 -20.89 -19.25
CA HIS A 31 -0.69 -21.52 -20.45
C HIS A 31 0.39 -22.09 -21.38
N GLU A 32 1.57 -21.48 -21.42
CA GLU A 32 2.75 -21.99 -22.15
C GLU A 32 3.47 -23.15 -21.40
N GLN A 33 2.95 -23.62 -20.25
CA GLN A 33 3.52 -24.69 -19.41
C GLN A 33 4.96 -24.45 -18.92
N ILE A 34 5.44 -23.21 -18.99
CA ILE A 34 6.76 -22.83 -18.48
C ILE A 34 6.78 -22.81 -16.94
N LEU A 35 5.61 -22.59 -16.32
CA LEU A 35 5.42 -22.54 -14.88
C LEU A 35 4.73 -23.80 -14.35
N VAL A 36 5.41 -24.54 -13.49
CA VAL A 36 4.81 -25.64 -12.71
C VAL A 36 4.14 -25.06 -11.47
N LEU A 37 2.84 -25.35 -11.31
CA LEU A 37 2.10 -24.96 -10.11
C LEU A 37 2.66 -25.67 -8.88
N PRO A 38 2.92 -24.95 -7.77
CA PRO A 38 3.27 -25.57 -6.51
C PRO A 38 2.10 -26.38 -5.94
N LYS A 39 2.38 -27.26 -4.96
CA LYS A 39 1.36 -28.08 -4.29
C LYS A 39 0.30 -27.19 -3.63
N SER A 40 -0.95 -27.67 -3.61
CA SER A 40 -2.10 -26.95 -3.05
C SER A 40 -1.85 -26.44 -1.62
N GLU A 41 -1.26 -27.27 -0.76
CA GLU A 41 -0.89 -26.90 0.61
C GLU A 41 0.00 -25.65 0.69
N ALA A 42 1.00 -25.54 -0.19
CA ALA A 42 1.91 -24.40 -0.23
C ALA A 42 1.21 -23.12 -0.72
N ILE A 43 0.25 -23.26 -1.65
CA ILE A 43 -0.55 -22.14 -2.15
C ILE A 43 -1.46 -21.60 -1.04
N MET A 44 -2.07 -22.50 -0.27
CA MET A 44 -2.92 -22.15 0.87
C MET A 44 -2.12 -21.54 2.03
N SER A 45 -0.90 -22.03 2.27
CA SER A 45 -0.01 -21.44 3.28
C SER A 45 0.40 -20.03 2.86
N MET A 46 0.85 -19.83 1.62
CA MET A 46 1.20 -18.50 1.09
C MET A 46 0.03 -17.52 1.17
N ALA A 47 -1.20 -17.96 0.89
CA ALA A 47 -2.38 -17.10 1.03
C ALA A 47 -2.54 -16.61 2.47
N SER A 48 -2.30 -17.48 3.45
CA SER A 48 -2.38 -17.16 4.88
C SER A 48 -1.27 -16.20 5.29
N ASP A 49 -0.05 -16.43 4.80
CA ASP A 49 1.12 -15.60 5.09
C ASP A 49 0.93 -14.18 4.52
N LEU A 50 0.52 -14.07 3.25
CA LEU A 50 0.24 -12.77 2.61
C LEU A 50 -0.89 -12.01 3.29
N THR A 51 -1.93 -12.71 3.71
CA THR A 51 -3.05 -12.13 4.44
C THR A 51 -2.59 -11.61 5.81
N THR A 52 -1.74 -12.35 6.50
CA THR A 52 -1.18 -11.94 7.81
C THR A 52 -0.24 -10.74 7.66
N ILE A 53 0.65 -10.77 6.66
CA ILE A 53 1.56 -9.67 6.35
C ILE A 53 0.77 -8.40 5.99
N SER A 54 -0.22 -8.50 5.12
CA SER A 54 -1.04 -7.35 4.72
C SER A 54 -1.77 -6.72 5.91
N LEU A 55 -2.36 -7.52 6.80
CA LEU A 55 -3.02 -7.03 8.00
C LEU A 55 -2.03 -6.33 8.95
N THR A 56 -0.87 -6.94 9.17
CA THR A 56 0.18 -6.39 10.03
C THR A 56 0.68 -5.04 9.50
N LEU A 57 0.92 -4.94 8.18
CA LEU A 57 1.32 -3.70 7.53
C LEU A 57 0.23 -2.63 7.58
N ALA A 58 -1.05 -3.01 7.46
CA ALA A 58 -2.15 -2.08 7.62
C ALA A 58 -2.16 -1.48 9.04
N GLY A 59 -1.93 -2.31 10.06
CA GLY A 59 -1.79 -1.87 11.45
C GLY A 59 -0.61 -0.91 11.64
N PHE A 60 0.56 -1.23 11.08
CA PHE A 60 1.74 -0.36 11.15
C PHE A 60 1.50 1.02 10.52
N ILE A 61 0.91 1.06 9.31
CA ILE A 61 0.60 2.31 8.62
C ILE A 61 -0.46 3.12 9.39
N LEU A 62 -1.44 2.46 10.00
CA LEU A 62 -2.45 3.12 10.83
C LEU A 62 -1.83 3.77 12.07
N THR A 63 -0.90 3.09 12.74
CA THR A 63 -0.16 3.66 13.89
C THR A 63 0.65 4.89 13.45
N LEU A 64 1.35 4.82 12.32
CA LEU A 64 2.07 5.95 11.76
C LEU A 64 1.13 7.13 11.43
N LEU A 65 -0.06 6.84 10.88
CA LEU A 65 -1.08 7.85 10.63
C LEU A 65 -1.54 8.53 11.92
N THR A 66 -1.77 7.76 12.98
CA THR A 66 -2.14 8.29 14.30
C THR A 66 -1.05 9.21 14.85
N VAL A 67 0.23 8.82 14.77
CA VAL A 67 1.36 9.66 15.19
C VAL A 67 1.37 10.99 14.42
N LEU A 68 1.19 10.95 13.09
CA LEU A 68 1.11 12.17 12.26
C LEU A 68 -0.07 13.06 12.63
N ILE A 69 -1.22 12.50 12.99
CA ILE A 69 -2.39 13.26 13.44
C ILE A 69 -2.13 13.90 14.80
N THR A 70 -1.54 13.17 15.75
CA THR A 70 -1.20 13.68 17.08
C THR A 70 -0.21 14.84 16.98
N PHE A 71 0.84 14.72 16.16
CA PHE A 71 1.77 15.83 15.94
C PHE A 71 1.09 17.05 15.32
N LYS A 72 0.21 16.87 14.34
CA LYS A 72 -0.59 17.98 13.81
C LYS A 72 -1.45 18.64 14.87
N SER A 73 -2.11 17.87 15.73
CA SER A 73 -2.95 18.41 16.81
C SER A 73 -2.15 19.17 17.87
N GLY A 74 -0.86 18.87 18.03
CA GLY A 74 0.04 19.57 18.92
C GLY A 74 0.65 20.85 18.31
N SER A 75 0.64 20.98 16.98
CA SER A 75 1.12 22.17 16.29
C SER A 75 0.16 23.34 16.49
N ARG A 76 0.71 24.52 16.80
CA ARG A 76 -0.05 25.77 17.00
C ARG A 76 -0.20 26.58 15.73
N VAL A 77 0.45 26.17 14.63
CA VAL A 77 0.52 26.90 13.37
C VAL A 77 -0.64 26.49 12.47
N THR A 78 -1.49 27.45 12.10
CA THR A 78 -2.60 27.28 11.16
C THR A 78 -2.24 27.87 9.79
N ARG A 79 -2.95 27.42 8.73
CA ARG A 79 -2.75 27.91 7.34
C ARG A 79 -2.74 29.43 7.19
N GLU A 80 -3.40 30.13 8.08
CA GLU A 80 -3.60 31.58 8.03
C GLU A 80 -2.50 32.37 8.76
N ASN A 81 -1.64 31.70 9.55
CA ASN A 81 -0.72 32.34 10.49
C ASN A 81 0.74 31.85 10.40
N TYR A 82 1.14 31.15 9.35
CA TYR A 82 2.52 30.70 9.25
C TYR A 82 3.43 31.78 8.64
N THR A 83 4.59 31.97 9.26
CA THR A 83 5.67 32.88 8.85
C THR A 83 6.84 32.05 8.30
N GLU A 84 7.70 32.64 7.46
CA GLU A 84 8.89 31.92 6.94
C GLU A 84 9.87 31.50 8.04
N ASP A 85 9.75 32.09 9.24
CA ASP A 85 10.55 31.77 10.43
C ASP A 85 10.01 30.56 11.23
N ASP A 86 8.83 30.03 10.90
CA ASP A 86 8.27 28.86 11.59
C ASP A 86 9.05 27.57 11.23
N PRO A 87 9.13 26.59 12.15
CA PRO A 87 9.76 25.30 11.85
C PRO A 87 9.13 24.67 10.61
N LEU A 88 9.95 24.18 9.67
CA LEU A 88 9.48 23.53 8.44
C LEU A 88 8.46 22.39 8.70
N PHE A 89 8.53 21.77 9.88
CA PHE A 89 7.59 20.74 10.30
C PHE A 89 6.19 21.29 10.61
N ASP A 90 6.10 22.46 11.24
CA ASP A 90 4.83 23.15 11.48
C ASP A 90 4.24 23.68 10.16
N ILE A 91 5.10 24.19 9.27
CA ILE A 91 4.74 24.55 7.90
C ILE A 91 4.20 23.32 7.15
N PHE A 92 4.83 22.15 7.29
CA PHE A 92 4.35 20.91 6.68
C PHE A 92 2.94 20.54 7.18
N PHE A 93 2.68 20.58 8.48
CA PHE A 93 1.36 20.25 9.06
C PHE A 93 0.24 21.23 8.68
N ALA A 94 0.59 22.50 8.51
CA ALA A 94 -0.30 23.55 8.02
C ALA A 94 -0.55 23.43 6.50
N SER A 95 0.43 22.94 5.73
CA SER A 95 0.36 22.87 4.27
C SER A 95 -0.65 21.84 3.71
N GLU A 96 -0.97 21.95 2.41
CA GLU A 96 -1.71 20.93 1.66
C GLU A 96 -1.00 19.56 1.64
N MET A 97 0.33 19.55 1.80
CA MET A 97 1.16 18.36 1.66
C MET A 97 0.90 17.35 2.77
N TYR A 98 0.57 17.81 3.98
CA TYR A 98 0.11 16.95 5.06
C TYR A 98 -1.18 16.21 4.68
N PHE A 99 -2.21 16.94 4.24
CA PHE A 99 -3.50 16.33 3.92
C PHE A 99 -3.38 15.32 2.77
N LYS A 100 -2.54 15.64 1.79
CA LYS A 100 -2.20 14.72 0.69
C LYS A 100 -1.50 13.46 1.21
N THR A 101 -0.54 13.61 2.12
CA THR A 101 0.18 12.49 2.75
C THR A 101 -0.75 11.59 3.56
N VAL A 102 -1.59 12.16 4.42
CA VAL A 102 -2.59 11.44 5.21
C VAL A 102 -3.57 10.70 4.31
N SER A 103 -4.04 11.34 3.23
CA SER A 103 -4.93 10.71 2.25
C SER A 103 -4.26 9.51 1.55
N LEU A 104 -2.98 9.65 1.15
CA LEU A 104 -2.21 8.56 0.55
C LEU A 104 -2.03 7.38 1.52
N LEU A 105 -1.64 7.64 2.77
CA LEU A 105 -1.48 6.60 3.79
C LEU A 105 -2.80 5.91 4.12
N LYS A 106 -3.90 6.67 4.24
CA LYS A 106 -5.26 6.12 4.43
C LYS A 106 -5.64 5.19 3.27
N ASN A 107 -5.27 5.54 2.04
CA ASN A 107 -5.51 4.70 0.88
C ASN A 107 -4.68 3.41 0.89
N CYS A 108 -3.41 3.47 1.36
CA CYS A 108 -2.60 2.27 1.58
C CYS A 108 -3.29 1.31 2.57
N VAL A 109 -3.74 1.82 3.72
CA VAL A 109 -4.44 1.01 4.75
C VAL A 109 -5.69 0.36 4.16
N LYS A 110 -6.54 1.14 3.46
CA LYS A 110 -7.73 0.60 2.80
C LYS A 110 -7.41 -0.52 1.81
N SER A 111 -6.36 -0.35 1.00
CA SER A 111 -5.95 -1.36 0.01
C SER A 111 -5.46 -2.64 0.68
N LEU A 112 -4.67 -2.53 1.74
CA LEU A 112 -4.16 -3.70 2.47
C LEU A 112 -5.29 -4.44 3.17
N ILE A 113 -6.19 -3.74 3.87
CA ILE A 113 -7.37 -4.35 4.50
C ILE A 113 -8.24 -5.05 3.45
N PHE A 114 -8.45 -4.43 2.29
CA PHE A 114 -9.24 -5.04 1.22
C PHE A 114 -8.63 -6.37 0.74
N ILE A 115 -7.31 -6.43 0.54
CA ILE A 115 -6.62 -7.67 0.17
C ILE A 115 -6.69 -8.70 1.28
N THR A 116 -6.52 -8.29 2.54
CA THR A 116 -6.64 -9.19 3.69
C THR A 116 -8.03 -9.84 3.73
N VAL A 117 -9.09 -9.02 3.62
CA VAL A 117 -10.48 -9.49 3.66
C VAL A 117 -10.77 -10.41 2.48
N LEU A 118 -10.36 -10.03 1.27
CA LEU A 118 -10.51 -10.88 0.09
C LEU A 118 -9.73 -12.18 0.21
N GLY A 119 -8.50 -12.15 0.72
CA GLY A 119 -7.65 -13.33 0.88
C GLY A 119 -8.25 -14.34 1.85
N TYR A 120 -8.73 -13.88 3.01
CA TYR A 120 -9.46 -14.74 3.93
C TYR A 120 -10.77 -15.25 3.34
N SER A 121 -11.54 -14.40 2.65
CA SER A 121 -12.81 -14.79 2.04
C SER A 121 -12.60 -15.89 0.99
N LEU A 122 -11.59 -15.72 0.12
CA LEU A 122 -11.24 -16.72 -0.88
C LEU A 122 -10.78 -18.04 -0.24
N LYS A 123 -9.98 -17.97 0.82
CA LYS A 123 -9.52 -19.16 1.54
C LYS A 123 -10.67 -19.96 2.17
N ILE A 124 -11.70 -19.28 2.67
CA ILE A 124 -12.86 -19.94 3.30
C ILE A 124 -13.86 -20.46 2.26
N LEU A 125 -14.10 -19.70 1.19
CA LEU A 125 -15.16 -20.00 0.22
C LEU A 125 -14.74 -20.98 -0.87
N LEU A 126 -13.46 -21.02 -1.24
CA LEU A 126 -13.02 -21.86 -2.35
C LEU A 126 -12.66 -23.28 -1.87
N PRO A 127 -13.29 -24.33 -2.43
CA PRO A 127 -12.88 -25.71 -2.20
C PRO A 127 -11.49 -25.98 -2.80
N GLU A 128 -10.75 -26.94 -2.25
CA GLU A 128 -9.36 -27.24 -2.62
C GLU A 128 -9.14 -27.48 -4.11
N GLN A 129 -10.18 -27.90 -4.84
CA GLN A 129 -10.15 -28.14 -6.29
C GLN A 129 -9.90 -26.86 -7.13
N HIS A 130 -10.11 -25.66 -6.56
CA HIS A 130 -9.91 -24.38 -7.25
C HIS A 130 -8.66 -23.62 -6.75
N TYR A 131 -7.62 -24.33 -6.30
CA TYR A 131 -6.37 -23.74 -5.80
C TYR A 131 -5.65 -22.82 -6.82
N ILE A 132 -5.91 -23.02 -8.11
CA ILE A 132 -5.36 -22.18 -9.19
C ILE A 132 -5.80 -20.72 -9.04
N CYS A 133 -7.06 -20.47 -8.68
CA CYS A 133 -7.55 -19.10 -8.45
C CYS A 133 -6.85 -18.44 -7.26
N ILE A 134 -6.58 -19.20 -6.20
CA ILE A 134 -5.88 -18.74 -5.00
C ILE A 134 -4.42 -18.43 -5.34
N TYR A 135 -3.78 -19.21 -6.21
CA TYR A 135 -2.43 -18.92 -6.69
C TYR A 135 -2.32 -17.56 -7.39
N PHE A 136 -3.22 -17.28 -8.34
CA PHE A 136 -3.24 -15.97 -9.02
C PHE A 136 -3.54 -14.83 -8.06
N PHE A 137 -4.47 -15.05 -7.12
CA PHE A 137 -4.75 -14.08 -6.06
C PHE A 137 -3.52 -13.80 -5.20
N ASN A 138 -2.74 -14.82 -4.82
CA ASN A 138 -1.52 -14.66 -4.04
C ASN A 138 -0.47 -13.80 -4.77
N ILE A 139 -0.31 -14.00 -6.08
CA ILE A 139 0.60 -13.18 -6.89
C ILE A 139 0.14 -11.72 -6.92
N VAL A 140 -1.14 -11.49 -7.18
CA VAL A 140 -1.74 -10.14 -7.15
C VAL A 140 -1.57 -9.49 -5.78
N GLY A 141 -1.87 -10.22 -4.71
CA GLY A 141 -1.72 -9.78 -3.33
C GLY A 141 -0.28 -9.40 -3.01
N LEU A 142 0.70 -10.24 -3.39
CA LEU A 142 2.12 -9.97 -3.20
C LEU A 142 2.55 -8.68 -3.90
N ILE A 143 2.14 -8.48 -5.15
CA ILE A 143 2.48 -7.27 -5.92
C ILE A 143 1.93 -6.03 -5.24
N ILE A 144 0.65 -6.05 -4.83
CA ILE A 144 0.04 -4.89 -4.19
C ILE A 144 0.69 -4.60 -2.83
N ILE A 145 1.07 -5.64 -2.07
CA ILE A 145 1.84 -5.48 -0.82
C ILE A 145 3.17 -4.78 -1.10
N VAL A 146 3.95 -5.26 -2.08
CA VAL A 146 5.26 -4.69 -2.43
C VAL A 146 5.12 -3.24 -2.91
N LEU A 147 4.16 -2.94 -3.79
CA LEU A 147 3.91 -1.57 -4.27
C LEU A 147 3.46 -0.65 -3.14
N THR A 148 2.64 -1.16 -2.22
CA THR A 148 2.18 -0.38 -1.06
C THR A 148 3.32 -0.08 -0.10
N LEU A 149 4.19 -1.06 0.16
CA LEU A 149 5.40 -0.88 0.96
C LEU A 149 6.31 0.18 0.32
N TRP A 150 6.61 0.03 -0.97
CA TRP A 150 7.43 0.97 -1.71
C TRP A 150 6.88 2.41 -1.61
N ARG A 151 5.58 2.59 -1.85
CA ARG A 151 4.91 3.88 -1.71
C ARG A 151 4.99 4.44 -0.29
N SER A 152 4.80 3.60 0.72
CA SER A 152 4.89 4.03 2.13
C SER A 152 6.30 4.47 2.51
N LEU A 153 7.33 3.78 2.00
CA LEU A 153 8.74 4.15 2.19
C LEU A 153 9.06 5.47 1.50
N LEU A 154 8.62 5.68 0.26
CA LEU A 154 8.83 6.94 -0.45
C LEU A 154 8.21 8.13 0.28
N ILE A 155 7.02 7.96 0.84
CA ILE A 155 6.36 8.98 1.66
C ILE A 155 7.20 9.26 2.91
N LEU A 156 7.63 8.22 3.62
CA LEU A 156 8.44 8.35 4.81
C LEU A 156 9.77 9.07 4.53
N THR A 157 10.51 8.65 3.49
CA THR A 157 11.76 9.30 3.08
C THR A 157 11.54 10.78 2.76
N LYS A 158 10.41 11.13 2.13
CA LYS A 158 10.10 12.53 1.83
C LYS A 158 9.83 13.35 3.09
N ILE A 159 9.17 12.77 4.09
CA ILE A 159 8.97 13.40 5.41
C ILE A 159 10.31 13.58 6.12
N ILE A 160 11.19 12.57 6.12
CA ILE A 160 12.51 12.63 6.76
C ILE A 160 13.43 13.65 6.09
N ASN A 161 13.44 13.73 4.76
CA ASN A 161 14.25 14.73 4.06
C ASN A 161 13.77 16.15 4.39
N LEU A 162 12.46 16.37 4.54
CA LEU A 162 11.94 17.64 5.03
C LEU A 162 12.42 17.96 6.46
N GLN A 163 12.58 16.95 7.32
CA GLN A 163 13.15 17.13 8.67
C GLN A 163 14.65 17.43 8.66
N ARG A 164 15.41 16.86 7.71
CA ARG A 164 16.88 17.03 7.66
C ARG A 164 17.30 18.40 7.12
N ASP A 165 16.48 18.98 6.24
CA ASP A 165 16.72 20.31 5.68
C ASP A 165 16.08 21.43 6.57
N SER A 166 15.64 21.08 7.79
CA SER A 166 15.25 21.98 8.91
C SER A 166 16.40 22.17 9.87
#